data_AF-A0A3S4ITS9-F1
#
_entry.id   AF-A0A3S4ITS9-F1
#
_cell.length_a   1.000
_cell.length_b   1.000
_cell.length_c   1.000
_cell.angle_alpha   90.00
_cell.angle_beta   90.00
_cell.angle_gamma   90.00
#
_symmetry.space_group_name_H-M   'P 1'
#
loop_
_entity.id
_entity.type
_entity.pdbx_description
1 polymer ?
#
loop_
_entity_poly.entity_id
_entity_poly.type
_entity_poly.pdbx_seq_one_letter_code
_entity_poly.pdbx_strand_id
1 'polypeptide(L)'
;MPAGCIETLSASLSRQLTVDYDYVWFVPSGAVKEDLRQATLVSLPVPTQSAGEPIGILTRVDIPLSTGAQMLIAAIRKSMPL
;
A
#
# COMPACT_ATOMS: atom_id res chain seq x y z
N MET A 1 21.18 -10.23 5.42
CA MET A 1 19.90 -10.41 6.13
C MET A 1 19.96 -11.67 7.00
N PRO A 2 19.11 -11.81 8.03
CA PRO A 2 18.97 -13.05 8.78
C PRO A 2 18.53 -14.20 7.86
N ALA A 3 18.84 -15.44 8.25
CA ALA A 3 18.32 -16.62 7.56
C ALA A 3 16.78 -16.64 7.63
N GLY A 4 16.13 -17.01 6.52
CA GLY A 4 14.66 -17.05 6.41
C GLY A 4 14.02 -15.70 6.09
N CYS A 5 14.79 -14.60 5.95
CA CYS A 5 14.25 -13.34 5.49
C CYS A 5 13.97 -13.37 3.98
N ILE A 6 12.85 -12.77 3.56
CA ILE A 6 12.44 -12.70 2.16
C ILE A 6 12.31 -11.23 1.76
N GLU A 7 12.94 -10.86 0.64
CA GLU A 7 12.78 -9.56 -0.01
C GLU A 7 12.02 -9.73 -1.32
N THR A 8 10.88 -9.05 -1.45
CA THR A 8 10.07 -9.11 -2.67
C THR A 8 9.29 -7.81 -2.85
N LEU A 9 9.10 -7.43 -4.11
CA LEU A 9 8.22 -6.32 -4.52
C LEU A 9 6.77 -6.79 -4.73
N SER A 10 6.51 -8.10 -4.62
CA SER A 10 5.18 -8.67 -4.81
C SER A 10 4.36 -8.60 -3.53
N ALA A 11 3.42 -7.64 -3.47
CA ALA A 11 2.48 -7.54 -2.36
C ALA A 11 1.61 -8.80 -2.19
N SER A 12 1.24 -9.47 -3.29
CA SER A 12 0.43 -10.69 -3.21
C SER A 12 1.20 -11.86 -2.59
N LEU A 13 2.48 -12.01 -2.94
CA LEU A 13 3.34 -13.03 -2.33
C LEU A 13 3.59 -12.73 -0.86
N SER A 14 3.92 -11.48 -0.50
CA SER A 14 4.13 -11.09 0.89
C SER A 14 2.88 -11.34 1.74
N ARG A 15 1.68 -11.01 1.21
CA ARG A 15 0.42 -11.28 1.90
C ARG A 15 0.22 -12.78 2.13
N GLN A 16 0.41 -13.63 1.12
CA GLN A 16 0.26 -15.09 1.27
C GLN A 16 1.23 -15.65 2.31
N LEU A 17 2.50 -15.25 2.26
CA LEU A 17 3.49 -15.68 3.25
C LEU A 17 3.13 -15.29 4.69
N THR A 18 2.51 -14.12 4.87
CA THR A 18 2.08 -13.64 6.20
C THR A 18 0.82 -14.34 6.71
N VAL A 19 -0.10 -14.67 5.80
CA VAL A 19 -1.39 -15.31 6.15
C VAL A 19 -1.22 -16.82 6.36
N ASP A 20 -0.49 -17.48 5.47
CA ASP A 20 -0.40 -18.94 5.43
C ASP A 20 0.79 -19.49 6.23
N TYR A 21 1.74 -18.63 6.62
CA TYR A 21 2.96 -19.00 7.34
C TYR A 21 3.31 -17.98 8.43
N ASP A 22 4.30 -18.31 9.26
CA ASP A 22 4.73 -17.51 10.42
C ASP A 22 5.71 -16.38 10.04
N TYR A 23 5.32 -15.56 9.05
CA TYR A 23 6.10 -14.40 8.61
C TYR A 23 5.52 -13.10 9.15
N VAL A 24 6.41 -12.15 9.48
CA VAL A 24 6.05 -10.76 9.77
C VAL A 24 6.37 -9.90 8.55
N TRP A 25 5.39 -9.14 8.08
CA TRP A 25 5.54 -8.27 6.92
C TRP A 25 5.43 -6.79 7.30
N PHE A 26 6.49 -6.04 6.97
CA PHE A 26 6.49 -4.58 7.04
C PHE A 26 5.84 -4.01 5.78
N VAL A 27 4.70 -3.33 5.94
CA VAL A 27 3.84 -2.90 4.84
C VAL A 27 3.13 -1.57 5.17
N PRO A 28 2.87 -0.70 4.18
CA PRO A 28 1.96 0.42 4.36
C PRO A 28 0.56 -0.04 4.76
N SER A 29 -0.03 0.58 5.78
CA SER A 29 -1.34 0.21 6.32
C SER A 29 -2.46 0.20 5.25
N GLY A 30 -2.36 1.06 4.23
CA GLY A 30 -3.31 1.10 3.12
C GLY A 30 -3.38 -0.19 2.30
N ALA A 31 -2.26 -0.92 2.15
CA ALA A 31 -2.21 -2.14 1.35
C ALA A 31 -2.90 -3.34 2.03
N VAL A 32 -3.02 -3.30 3.36
CA VAL A 32 -3.62 -4.36 4.18
C VAL A 32 -4.87 -3.91 4.93
N LYS A 33 -5.44 -2.76 4.55
CA LYS A 33 -6.61 -2.17 5.23
C LYS A 33 -7.78 -3.15 5.34
N GLU A 34 -8.03 -3.88 4.26
CA GLU A 34 -9.11 -4.87 4.21
C GLU A 34 -8.78 -6.12 5.03
N ASP A 35 -7.54 -6.58 5.00
CA ASP A 35 -7.08 -7.71 5.81
C ASP A 35 -7.21 -7.44 7.31
N LEU A 36 -6.88 -6.21 7.73
CA LEU A 36 -7.09 -5.75 9.11
C LEU A 36 -8.58 -5.66 9.43
N ARG A 37 -9.41 -5.14 8.51
CA ARG A 37 -10.88 -5.07 8.69
C ARG A 37 -11.51 -6.46 8.84
N GLN A 38 -10.98 -7.45 8.12
CA GLN A 38 -11.46 -8.84 8.15
C GLN A 38 -10.73 -9.71 9.19
N ALA A 39 -9.83 -9.13 9.98
CA ALA A 39 -9.00 -9.85 10.94
C ALA A 39 -8.24 -11.04 10.31
N THR A 40 -7.96 -10.99 9.00
CA THR A 40 -7.09 -11.94 8.31
C THR A 40 -5.62 -11.67 8.63
N LEU A 41 -5.30 -10.40 8.90
CA LEU A 41 -4.02 -9.97 9.46
C LEU A 41 -4.25 -9.17 10.74
N VAL A 42 -3.25 -9.14 11.60
CA VAL A 42 -3.22 -8.32 12.82
C VAL A 42 -2.01 -7.40 12.79
N SER A 43 -2.20 -6.16 13.25
CA SER A 43 -1.09 -5.22 13.42
C SER A 43 -0.34 -5.55 14.71
N LEU A 44 0.98 -5.71 14.62
CA LEU A 44 1.84 -5.90 15.79
C LEU A 44 2.18 -4.55 16.42
N PRO A 45 2.31 -4.45 17.76
CA PRO A 45 2.57 -3.20 18.48
C PRO A 45 4.05 -2.78 18.37
N VAL A 46 4.53 -2.59 17.14
CA VAL A 46 5.90 -2.14 16.85
C VAL A 46 5.86 -0.63 16.63
N PRO A 47 6.68 0.17 17.34
CA PRO A 47 6.75 1.61 17.12
C PRO A 47 7.16 1.93 15.69
N THR A 48 6.31 2.63 14.94
CA THR A 48 6.64 3.14 13.62
C THR A 48 7.17 4.57 13.74
N GLN A 49 8.34 4.83 13.17
CA GLN A 49 9.02 6.13 13.31
C GLN A 49 8.57 7.18 12.28
N SER A 50 7.63 6.87 11.39
CA SER A 50 7.24 7.78 10.30
C SER A 50 5.73 7.95 10.21
N ALA A 51 5.30 9.20 10.08
CA ALA A 51 4.03 9.50 9.43
C ALA A 51 4.08 8.92 8.01
N GLY A 52 3.00 8.29 7.56
CA GLY A 52 2.94 7.66 6.24
C GLY A 52 3.32 8.67 5.14
N GLU A 53 4.03 8.19 4.12
CA GLU A 53 4.38 9.03 2.98
C GLU A 53 3.14 9.43 2.18
N PRO A 54 3.08 10.67 1.65
CA PRO A 54 1.94 11.11 0.86
C PRO A 54 1.85 10.32 -0.44
N ILE A 55 0.65 9.81 -0.75
CA ILE A 55 0.35 9.15 -2.02
C ILE A 55 -0.25 10.20 -2.97
N GLY A 56 0.30 10.28 -4.19
CA GLY A 56 -0.09 11.26 -5.19
C GLY A 56 -0.14 10.71 -6.60
N ILE A 57 -0.51 11.57 -7.54
CA ILE A 57 -0.57 11.26 -8.97
C ILE A 57 0.57 12.02 -9.65
N LEU A 58 1.51 11.28 -10.24
CA LEU A 58 2.60 11.86 -11.01
C LEU A 58 2.19 11.98 -12.48
N THR A 59 2.51 13.12 -13.09
CA THR A 59 2.21 13.41 -14.50
C THR A 59 3.44 14.02 -15.17
N ARG A 60 3.55 13.85 -16.49
CA ARG A 60 4.58 14.51 -17.30
C ARG A 60 4.26 16.02 -17.37
N VAL A 61 5.25 16.86 -17.13
CA VAL A 61 5.08 18.33 -17.07
C VAL A 61 4.98 18.97 -18.47
N ASP A 62 5.49 18.29 -19.48
CA ASP A 62 5.65 18.75 -20.86
C ASP A 62 4.49 18.31 -21.77
N ILE A 63 3.56 17.51 -21.26
CA ILE A 63 2.45 16.95 -22.04
C ILE A 63 1.12 17.35 -21.39
N PRO A 64 0.26 18.13 -22.06
CA PRO A 64 -1.06 18.45 -21.53
C PRO A 64 -1.89 17.17 -21.41
N LEU A 65 -2.55 17.00 -20.26
CA LEU A 65 -3.44 15.87 -20.03
C LEU A 65 -4.68 15.97 -20.90
N SER A 66 -5.10 14.85 -21.49
CA SER A 66 -6.39 14.76 -22.18
C SER A 66 -7.55 15.03 -21.20
N THR A 67 -8.70 15.46 -21.72
CA THR A 67 -9.91 15.65 -20.92
C THR A 67 -10.27 14.40 -20.11
N GLY A 68 -10.16 13.22 -20.72
CA GLY A 68 -10.42 11.95 -20.04
C GLY A 68 -9.47 11.68 -18.86
N ALA A 69 -8.18 12.00 -19.01
CA ALA A 69 -7.21 11.86 -17.92
C ALA A 69 -7.49 12.84 -16.78
N GLN A 70 -7.84 14.09 -17.08
CA GLN A 70 -8.23 15.09 -16.08
C GLN A 70 -9.48 14.65 -15.30
N MET A 71 -10.49 14.14 -16.00
CA MET A 71 -11.71 13.60 -15.39
C MET A 71 -11.42 12.42 -14.47
N LEU A 72 -10.55 11.49 -14.89
CA LEU A 72 -10.14 10.35 -14.07
C LEU A 72 -9.42 10.81 -12.79
N ILE A 73 -8.47 11.74 -12.91
CA ILE A 73 -7.76 12.31 -11.75
C ILE A 73 -8.73 12.96 -10.77
N ALA A 74 -9.71 13.73 -11.27
CA ALA A 74 -10.73 14.34 -10.43
C ALA A 74 -11.60 13.30 -9.72
N ALA A 75 -12.01 12.23 -10.42
CA ALA A 75 -12.79 11.14 -9.84
C ALA A 75 -12.00 10.39 -8.75
N ILE A 76 -10.73 10.07 -8.99
CA ILE A 76 -9.86 9.42 -7.99
C ILE A 76 -9.75 10.30 -6.74
N ARG A 77 -9.46 11.59 -6.89
CA ARG A 77 -9.33 12.53 -5.75
C ARG A 77 -10.62 12.62 -4.94
N LYS A 78 -11.79 12.60 -5.59
CA LYS A 78 -13.09 12.62 -4.91
C LYS A 78 -13.37 11.32 -4.13
N SER A 79 -12.82 10.19 -4.58
CA SER A 79 -13.05 8.87 -3.97
C SER A 79 -12.15 8.58 -2.77
N MET A 80 -11.08 9.35 -2.57
CA MET A 80 -10.15 9.14 -1.46
C MET A 80 -10.65 9.89 -0.21
N PRO A 81 -10.74 9.23 0.96
CA PRO A 81 -11.06 9.91 2.21
C PRO A 81 -9.93 10.86 2.60
N LEU A 82 -10.30 11.99 3.23
CA LEU A 82 -9.36 12.94 3.87
C LEU A 82 -8.64 12.27 5.05
#